data_AF-A0A075I206-F1
#
_entry.id   AF-A0A075I206-F1
#
_cell.length_a   1.000
_cell.length_b   1.000
_cell.length_c   1.000
_cell.angle_alpha   90.00
_cell.angle_beta   90.00
_cell.angle_gamma   90.00
#
_symmetry.space_group_name_H-M   'P 1'
#
loop_
_entity.id
_entity.type
_entity.pdbx_description
1 polymer ?
#
loop_
_entity_poly.entity_id
_entity_poly.type
_entity_poly.pdbx_seq_one_letter_code
_entity_poly.pdbx_strand_id
1 'polypeptide(L)'
;MEKLLARVYKEIDIFDFNGKNVPRIILDDRKFDDIMSKIQGKPVSVNTNLNILQDGLGHVFVEIMLDFSYGEIHEEFLVYANESLEFFESLANTTMLALSPPSYSEVNQDKIFMVQLPKPEKAIEAIDIIKNGLRKKSN
;
A
#
# COMPACT_ATOMS: atom_id res chain seq x y z
N MET A 1 -15.48 11.79 -8.38
CA MET A 1 -14.05 12.03 -8.67
C MET A 1 -13.38 12.92 -7.62
N GLU A 2 -13.72 14.21 -7.52
CA GLU A 2 -13.04 15.16 -6.61
C GLU A 2 -13.00 14.72 -5.14
N LYS A 3 -14.10 14.13 -4.65
CA LYS A 3 -14.17 13.57 -3.28
C LYS A 3 -13.18 12.42 -3.03
N LEU A 4 -12.87 11.62 -4.05
CA LEU A 4 -11.89 10.52 -3.95
C LEU A 4 -10.48 11.09 -4.03
N LEU A 5 -10.20 11.98 -4.99
CA LEU A 5 -8.90 12.66 -5.11
C LEU A 5 -8.49 13.38 -3.82
N ALA A 6 -9.43 14.04 -3.15
CA ALA A 6 -9.17 14.73 -1.88
C ALA A 6 -8.80 13.78 -0.73
N ARG A 7 -9.15 12.49 -0.83
CA ARG A 7 -8.85 11.44 0.16
C ARG A 7 -7.59 10.64 -0.17
N VAL A 8 -6.96 10.87 -1.33
CA VAL A 8 -5.80 10.10 -1.76
C VAL A 8 -4.66 10.25 -0.78
N TYR A 9 -4.14 9.12 -0.32
CA TYR A 9 -2.94 9.05 0.48
C TYR A 9 -1.73 9.27 -0.42
N LYS A 10 -0.89 10.25 -0.09
CA LYS A 10 0.20 10.72 -0.95
C LYS A 10 1.58 10.23 -0.53
N GLU A 11 1.73 9.85 0.73
CA GLU A 11 3.01 9.46 1.32
C GLU A 11 3.30 7.97 1.01
N ILE A 12 3.55 7.70 -0.26
CA ILE A 12 3.91 6.36 -0.77
C ILE A 12 5.16 6.44 -1.64
N ASP A 13 5.97 5.39 -1.62
CA ASP A 13 7.13 5.26 -2.50
C ASP A 13 7.53 3.79 -2.69
N ILE A 14 8.69 3.58 -3.31
CA ILE A 14 9.34 2.28 -3.49
C ILE A 14 10.62 2.26 -2.65
N PHE A 15 10.78 1.22 -1.86
CA PHE A 15 11.92 0.99 -0.99
C PHE A 15 12.69 -0.27 -1.43
N ASP A 16 14.03 -0.19 -1.44
CA ASP A 16 14.87 -1.36 -1.71
C ASP A 16 15.03 -2.20 -0.44
N PHE A 17 14.43 -3.39 -0.45
CA PHE A 17 14.64 -4.41 0.56
C PHE A 17 15.40 -5.60 -0.03
N ASN A 18 16.71 -5.68 0.23
CA ASN A 18 17.60 -6.76 -0.21
C ASN A 18 17.60 -6.96 -1.74
N GLY A 19 17.67 -5.87 -2.50
CA GLY A 19 17.65 -5.88 -3.97
C GLY A 19 16.26 -6.06 -4.56
N LYS A 20 15.21 -5.95 -3.75
CA LYS A 20 13.81 -6.01 -4.20
C LYS A 20 13.14 -4.67 -3.96
N ASN A 21 12.59 -4.10 -5.01
CA ASN A 21 11.73 -2.92 -4.93
C ASN A 21 10.40 -3.32 -4.29
N VAL A 22 10.17 -2.88 -3.05
CA VAL A 22 8.96 -3.13 -2.26
C VAL A 22 8.16 -1.83 -2.16
N PRO A 23 6.84 -1.85 -2.40
CA PRO A 23 6.00 -0.67 -2.22
C PRO A 23 5.91 -0.33 -0.73
N ARG A 24 5.96 0.95 -0.40
CA ARG A 24 5.96 1.43 0.99
C ARG A 24 4.92 2.52 1.20
N ILE A 25 4.19 2.39 2.29
CA ILE A 25 3.30 3.43 2.83
C ILE A 25 4.02 4.07 4.01
N ILE A 26 4.27 5.36 3.90
CA ILE A 26 4.96 6.15 4.91
C ILE A 26 3.90 6.70 5.87
N LEU A 27 3.98 6.32 7.13
CA LEU A 27 3.11 6.81 8.21
C LEU A 27 3.81 7.93 8.97
N ASP A 28 3.07 8.80 9.65
CA ASP A 28 3.70 9.69 10.63
C ASP A 28 4.25 8.88 11.82
N ASP A 29 5.26 9.45 12.51
CA ASP A 29 5.95 8.77 13.61
C ASP A 29 4.98 8.30 14.71
N ARG A 30 3.98 9.12 15.06
CA ARG A 30 3.03 8.79 16.13
C ARG A 30 2.16 7.60 15.75
N LYS A 31 1.68 7.57 14.52
CA LYS A 31 0.86 6.48 14.00
C LYS A 31 1.65 5.19 13.91
N PHE A 32 2.89 5.26 13.40
CA PHE A 32 3.76 4.09 13.36
C PHE A 32 4.05 3.53 14.76
N ASP A 33 4.44 4.41 15.70
CA ASP A 33 4.75 4.02 17.09
C ASP A 33 3.51 3.45 17.80
N ASP A 34 2.30 3.99 17.57
CA ASP A 34 1.05 3.46 18.11
C ASP A 34 0.79 2.03 17.62
N ILE A 35 0.89 1.78 16.31
CA ILE A 35 0.74 0.45 15.71
C ILE A 35 1.77 -0.51 16.33
N MET A 36 3.05 -0.12 16.37
CA MET A 36 4.13 -0.98 16.89
C MET A 36 3.93 -1.33 18.36
N SER A 37 3.53 -0.36 19.19
CA SER A 37 3.31 -0.57 20.64
C SER A 37 2.21 -1.59 20.92
N LYS A 38 1.17 -1.63 20.08
CA LYS A 38 0.02 -2.55 20.20
C LYS A 38 0.35 -3.98 19.81
N ILE A 39 1.32 -4.17 18.91
CA ILE A 39 1.66 -5.49 18.35
C ILE A 39 2.96 -6.08 18.89
N GLN A 40 3.73 -5.32 19.68
CA GLN A 40 5.03 -5.74 20.17
C GLN A 40 4.97 -7.07 20.95
N GLY A 41 5.83 -8.02 20.56
CA GLY A 41 5.92 -9.33 21.19
C GLY A 41 4.73 -10.26 20.91
N LYS A 42 3.85 -9.92 19.95
CA LYS A 42 2.72 -10.76 19.54
C LYS A 42 2.98 -11.46 18.20
N PRO A 43 2.47 -12.69 18.00
CA PRO A 43 2.51 -13.37 16.72
C PRO A 43 1.46 -12.76 15.78
N VAL A 44 1.80 -11.62 15.18
CA VAL A 44 0.86 -10.83 14.37
C VAL A 44 0.75 -11.38 12.96
N SER A 45 -0.49 -11.40 12.48
CA SER A 45 -0.84 -11.60 11.07
C SER A 45 -1.64 -10.38 10.61
N VAL A 46 -1.49 -10.02 9.34
CA VAL A 46 -2.22 -8.90 8.73
C VAL A 46 -3.03 -9.43 7.58
N ASN A 47 -4.35 -9.29 7.66
CA ASN A 47 -5.22 -9.53 6.53
C ASN A 47 -5.19 -8.29 5.64
N THR A 48 -4.77 -8.48 4.40
CA THR A 48 -4.65 -7.40 3.41
C THR A 48 -5.73 -7.55 2.35
N ASN A 49 -6.50 -6.49 2.12
CA ASN A 49 -7.51 -6.46 1.09
C ASN A 49 -7.30 -5.26 0.17
N LEU A 50 -7.34 -5.51 -1.14
CA LEU A 50 -7.29 -4.49 -2.18
C LEU A 50 -8.68 -4.38 -2.79
N ASN A 51 -9.29 -3.21 -2.70
CA ASN A 51 -10.56 -2.90 -3.34
C ASN A 51 -10.35 -1.89 -4.46
N ILE A 52 -10.75 -2.27 -5.68
CA ILE A 52 -10.48 -1.50 -6.90
C ILE A 52 -11.73 -0.69 -7.23
N LEU A 53 -11.60 0.63 -7.25
CA LEU A 53 -12.66 1.57 -7.59
C LEU A 53 -12.36 2.21 -8.95
N GLN A 54 -13.16 1.90 -9.95
CA GLN A 54 -13.06 2.51 -11.28
C GLN A 54 -14.29 3.38 -11.57
N ASP A 55 -14.09 4.58 -12.08
CA ASP A 55 -15.18 5.52 -12.36
C ASP A 55 -15.78 5.41 -13.77
N GLY A 56 -15.28 4.46 -14.58
CA GLY A 56 -15.67 4.26 -15.97
C GLY A 56 -15.06 5.26 -16.97
N LEU A 57 -14.41 6.32 -16.49
CA LEU A 57 -13.73 7.35 -17.28
C LEU A 57 -12.21 7.13 -17.35
N GLY A 58 -11.76 5.98 -16.84
CA GLY A 58 -10.35 5.59 -16.84
C GLY A 58 -9.60 5.97 -15.58
N HIS A 59 -10.26 6.58 -14.58
CA HIS A 59 -9.67 6.77 -13.26
C HIS A 59 -9.86 5.52 -12.42
N VAL A 60 -8.77 5.08 -11.80
CA VAL A 60 -8.67 3.87 -10.99
C VAL A 60 -8.07 4.27 -9.65
N PHE A 61 -8.79 3.95 -8.59
CA PHE A 61 -8.32 4.04 -7.22
C PHE A 61 -8.24 2.63 -6.64
N VAL A 62 -7.32 2.44 -5.72
CA VAL A 62 -7.21 1.20 -4.95
C VAL A 62 -7.26 1.56 -3.48
N GLU A 63 -8.26 1.05 -2.77
CA GLU A 63 -8.30 1.07 -1.31
C GLU A 63 -7.52 -0.13 -0.80
N ILE A 64 -6.44 0.15 -0.07
CA ILE A 64 -5.59 -0.83 0.62
C ILE A 64 -6.06 -0.89 2.07
N MET A 65 -6.67 -2.00 2.45
CA MET A 65 -7.12 -2.26 3.81
C MET A 65 -6.17 -3.24 4.50
N LEU A 66 -5.71 -2.89 5.70
CA LEU A 66 -4.86 -3.71 6.55
C LEU A 66 -5.57 -3.94 7.89
N ASP A 67 -5.95 -5.19 8.14
CA ASP A 67 -6.55 -5.62 9.40
C ASP A 67 -5.55 -6.48 10.17
N PHE A 68 -5.06 -5.96 11.30
CA PHE A 68 -4.11 -6.68 12.14
C PHE A 68 -4.85 -7.63 13.09
N SER A 69 -4.31 -8.83 13.30
CA SER A 69 -4.90 -9.81 14.22
C SER A 69 -4.79 -9.45 15.70
N TYR A 70 -4.02 -8.40 16.04
CA TYR A 70 -3.85 -7.87 17.39
C TYR A 70 -3.95 -6.35 17.38
N GLY A 71 -4.38 -5.79 18.52
CA GLY A 71 -4.38 -4.35 18.76
C GLY A 71 -5.58 -3.58 18.24
N GLU A 72 -6.58 -4.26 17.65
CA GLU A 72 -7.77 -3.65 17.03
C GLU A 72 -7.38 -2.57 16.00
N ILE A 73 -6.35 -2.86 15.21
CA ILE A 73 -5.77 -1.94 14.23
C ILE A 73 -6.41 -2.22 12.87
N HIS A 74 -7.09 -1.21 12.35
CA HIS A 74 -7.74 -1.20 11.04
C HIS A 74 -7.23 0.02 10.28
N GLU A 75 -6.48 -0.21 9.20
CA GLU A 75 -5.89 0.85 8.38
C GLU A 75 -6.45 0.82 6.97
N GLU A 76 -6.78 1.99 6.44
CA GLU A 76 -7.30 2.16 5.08
C GLU A 76 -6.53 3.27 4.36
N PHE A 77 -5.97 2.94 3.19
CA PHE A 77 -5.25 3.89 2.33
C PHE A 77 -5.86 3.90 0.94
N LEU A 78 -6.36 5.05 0.50
CA LEU A 78 -6.84 5.25 -0.86
C LEU A 78 -5.68 5.72 -1.74
N VAL A 79 -5.25 4.91 -2.70
CA VAL A 79 -4.17 5.26 -3.63
C VAL A 79 -4.76 5.51 -5.03
N TYR A 80 -4.33 6.60 -5.67
CA TYR A 80 -4.73 6.88 -7.04
C TYR A 80 -3.80 6.17 -8.03
N ALA A 81 -4.28 5.05 -8.56
CA ALA A 81 -3.42 4.06 -9.18
C ALA A 81 -2.92 4.46 -10.58
N ASN A 82 -3.59 5.38 -11.26
CA ASN A 82 -3.12 5.94 -12.53
C ASN A 82 -1.78 6.69 -12.39
N GLU A 83 -1.49 7.28 -11.21
CA GLU A 83 -0.25 8.01 -10.93
C GLU A 83 0.77 7.17 -10.13
N SER A 84 0.40 5.95 -9.76
CA SER A 84 1.20 5.08 -8.88
C SER A 84 1.34 3.68 -9.46
N LEU A 85 1.45 3.55 -10.79
CA LEU A 85 1.51 2.25 -11.45
C LEU A 85 2.70 1.41 -10.96
N GLU A 86 3.88 2.02 -10.80
CA GLU A 86 5.09 1.34 -10.31
C GLU A 86 4.90 0.75 -8.91
N PHE A 87 4.14 1.44 -8.04
CA PHE A 87 3.77 0.94 -6.72
C PHE A 87 3.01 -0.39 -6.81
N PHE A 88 2.00 -0.47 -7.68
CA PHE A 88 1.21 -1.70 -7.84
C PHE A 88 1.97 -2.81 -8.57
N GLU A 89 2.81 -2.47 -9.55
CA GLU A 89 3.70 -3.44 -10.20
C GLU A 89 4.69 -4.06 -9.21
N SER A 90 5.28 -3.22 -8.35
CA SER A 90 6.15 -3.66 -7.25
C SER A 90 5.39 -4.52 -6.23
N LEU A 91 4.15 -4.16 -5.88
CA LEU A 91 3.28 -4.96 -5.00
C LEU A 91 2.98 -6.35 -5.57
N ALA A 92 2.63 -6.44 -6.85
CA ALA A 92 2.34 -7.71 -7.52
C ALA A 92 3.59 -8.59 -7.67
N ASN A 93 4.74 -7.99 -7.95
CA ASN A 93 6.00 -8.71 -8.13
C ASN A 93 6.55 -9.25 -6.80
N THR A 94 6.50 -8.45 -5.73
CA THR A 94 7.11 -8.81 -4.45
C THR A 94 6.17 -9.51 -3.50
N THR A 95 4.84 -9.35 -3.65
CA THR A 95 3.84 -9.74 -2.65
C THR A 95 4.11 -9.18 -1.26
N MET A 96 4.82 -8.05 -1.18
CA MET A 96 5.19 -7.40 0.06
C MET A 96 4.74 -5.94 0.03
N LEU A 97 4.38 -5.41 1.19
CA LEU A 97 4.05 -4.01 1.42
C LEU A 97 4.75 -3.57 2.70
N ALA A 98 5.49 -2.48 2.66
CA ALA A 98 6.18 -1.93 3.81
C ALA A 98 5.37 -0.81 4.46
N LEU A 99 5.35 -0.77 5.80
CA LEU A 99 4.96 0.40 6.59
C LEU A 99 6.20 0.94 7.30
N SER A 100 6.42 2.25 7.25
CA SER A 100 7.53 2.89 7.97
C SER A 100 7.19 4.32 8.38
N PRO A 101 7.89 4.90 9.37
CA PRO A 101 7.91 6.34 9.57
C PRO A 101 8.63 7.08 8.42
N PRO A 102 8.56 8.43 8.34
CA PRO A 102 9.15 9.20 7.24
C PRO A 102 10.68 9.27 7.33
N SER A 103 11.20 9.29 8.55
CA SER A 103 12.64 9.39 8.83
C SER A 103 13.28 8.01 8.91
N TYR A 104 13.29 7.28 7.79
CA TYR A 104 14.13 6.09 7.66
C TYR A 104 15.60 6.53 7.49
N SER A 105 16.48 6.03 8.35
CA SER A 105 17.94 6.21 8.25
C SER A 105 18.60 4.85 8.27
N GLU A 106 19.79 4.67 7.66
CA GLU A 106 20.57 3.43 7.73
C GLU A 106 20.83 2.92 9.17
N VAL A 107 20.68 3.80 10.17
CA VAL A 107 20.82 3.50 11.61
C VAL A 107 19.53 2.94 12.24
N ASN A 108 18.37 3.03 11.57
CA ASN A 108 17.04 2.62 12.05
C ASN A 108 16.39 1.57 11.13
N GLN A 109 17.15 0.54 10.73
CA GLN A 109 16.63 -0.58 9.94
C GLN A 109 15.48 -1.33 10.65
N ASP A 110 15.39 -1.20 11.98
CA ASP A 110 14.35 -1.82 12.82
C ASP A 110 12.97 -1.15 12.71
N LYS A 111 12.84 -0.03 11.99
CA LYS A 111 11.58 0.74 11.85
C LYS A 111 10.85 0.46 10.53
N ILE A 112 10.88 -0.78 10.05
CA ILE A 112 10.09 -1.21 8.91
C ILE A 112 9.22 -2.40 9.34
N PHE A 113 7.93 -2.26 9.09
CA PHE A 113 6.98 -3.36 9.27
C PHE A 113 6.60 -3.92 7.90
N MET A 114 6.96 -5.16 7.64
CA MET A 114 6.66 -5.84 6.37
C MET A 114 5.36 -6.63 6.47
N VAL A 115 4.44 -6.32 5.56
CA VAL A 115 3.19 -7.04 5.35
C VAL A 115 3.35 -7.93 4.12
N GLN A 116 3.21 -9.24 4.31
CA GLN A 116 3.17 -10.17 3.19
C GLN A 116 1.73 -10.37 2.72
N LEU A 117 1.48 -10.15 1.43
CA LEU A 117 0.19 -10.41 0.83
C LEU A 117 0.05 -11.91 0.56
N PRO A 118 -1.04 -12.56 1.01
CA PRO A 118 -1.21 -14.00 0.82
C PRO A 118 -1.44 -14.39 -0.66
N LYS A 119 -1.81 -13.41 -1.51
CA LYS A 119 -2.37 -13.64 -2.85
C LYS A 119 -2.06 -12.46 -3.79
N PRO A 120 -1.17 -12.62 -4.80
CA PRO A 120 -0.84 -11.56 -5.75
C PRO A 120 -1.98 -11.22 -6.72
N GLU A 121 -3.00 -12.07 -6.85
CA GLU A 121 -4.00 -12.00 -7.91
C GLU A 121 -4.75 -10.66 -7.92
N LYS A 122 -5.06 -10.10 -6.75
CA LYS A 122 -5.72 -8.79 -6.65
C LYS A 122 -4.82 -7.62 -7.08
N ALA A 123 -3.51 -7.72 -6.82
CA ALA A 123 -2.56 -6.72 -7.28
C ALA A 123 -2.40 -6.80 -8.81
N ILE A 124 -2.37 -8.02 -9.36
CA ILE A 124 -2.36 -8.26 -10.81
C ILE A 124 -3.63 -7.72 -11.47
N GLU A 125 -4.81 -8.01 -10.91
CA GLU A 125 -6.09 -7.49 -11.38
C GLU A 125 -6.13 -5.95 -11.37
N ALA A 126 -5.61 -5.33 -10.30
CA ALA A 126 -5.46 -3.89 -10.23
C ALA A 126 -4.61 -3.37 -11.40
N ILE A 127 -3.44 -3.97 -11.65
CA ILE A 127 -2.55 -3.58 -12.77
C ILE A 127 -3.29 -3.68 -14.11
N ASP A 128 -4.02 -4.76 -14.37
CA ASP A 128 -4.74 -4.96 -15.63
C ASP A 128 -5.84 -3.90 -15.81
N ILE A 129 -6.59 -3.58 -14.76
CA ILE A 129 -7.63 -2.55 -14.77
C ILE A 129 -7.00 -1.16 -14.98
N ILE A 130 -5.89 -0.85 -14.31
CA ILE A 130 -5.15 0.42 -14.46
C ILE A 130 -4.67 0.57 -15.91
N LYS A 131 -3.97 -0.44 -16.45
CA LYS A 131 -3.45 -0.42 -17.82
C LYS A 131 -4.56 -0.25 -18.85
N ASN A 132 -5.69 -0.93 -18.66
CA ASN A 132 -6.85 -0.79 -19.54
C ASN A 132 -7.53 0.59 -19.41
N GLY A 133 -7.61 1.14 -18.19
CA GLY A 133 -8.11 2.50 -17.94
C GLY A 133 -7.27 3.58 -18.61
N LEU A 134 -5.94 3.47 -18.52
CA LEU A 134 -5.01 4.39 -19.17
C LEU A 134 -5.14 4.36 -20.69
N ARG A 135 -5.28 3.17 -21.30
CA ARG A 135 -5.47 3.04 -22.75
C ARG A 135 -6.75 3.71 -23.27
N LYS A 136 -7.83 3.70 -22.48
CA LYS A 136 -9.10 4.35 -22.84
C LYS A 136 -9.04 5.89 -22.79
N LYS A 137 -8.15 6.47 -21.96
CA LYS A 137 -7.98 7.93 -21.84
C LYS A 137 -7.15 8.52 -23.00
N SER A 138 -6.32 7.70 -23.66
CA SER A 138 -5.45 8.10 -24.76
C SER A 138 -6.10 8.02 -26.15
N ASN A 139 -7.37 7.57 -26.24
CA ASN A 139 -8.19 7.52 -27.45
C ASN A 139 -9.33 8.52 -27.38
#